data_AF-A0A2E4DYZ0-F1
#
_entry.id   AF-A0A2E4DYZ0-F1
#
_cell.length_a   1.000
_cell.length_b   1.000
_cell.length_c   1.000
_cell.angle_alpha   90.00
_cell.angle_beta   90.00
_cell.angle_gamma   90.00
#
_symmetry.space_group_name_H-M   'P 1'
#
loop_
_entity.id
_entity.type
_entity.pdbx_description
1 polymer ?
#
loop_
_entity_poly.entity_id
_entity_poly.type
_entity_poly.pdbx_seq_one_letter_code
_entity_poly.pdbx_strand_id
1 'polypeptide(L)' 'MVSGHIADFSQNYEVGESVFIENKEWVIAEILTECIILQRDSVDGTSQTIDISESGLQELVKEVQHKFEN' A
#
# COMPACT_ATOMS: atom_id res chain seq x y z
N MET A 1 31.12 6.39 -6.22
CA MET A 1 30.96 5.97 -4.81
C MET A 1 29.51 5.55 -4.69
N VAL A 2 29.26 4.30 -4.29
CA VAL A 2 27.92 3.70 -4.27
C VAL A 2 27.05 4.45 -3.26
N SER A 3 26.09 5.23 -3.73
CA SER A 3 25.00 5.71 -2.89
C SER A 3 24.11 4.52 -2.64
N GLY A 4 24.39 3.81 -1.54
CA GLY A 4 23.42 2.94 -0.91
C GLY A 4 22.23 3.80 -0.50
N HIS A 5 21.27 3.98 -1.41
CA HIS A 5 19.89 4.22 -1.03
C HIS A 5 19.44 2.92 -0.39
N ILE A 6 19.76 2.76 0.90
CA ILE A 6 18.90 1.99 1.77
C ILE A 6 17.62 2.81 1.71
N ALA A 7 16.71 2.44 0.81
CA ALA A 7 15.35 2.96 0.82
C ALA A 7 14.91 2.70 2.25
N ASP A 8 14.82 3.78 3.03
CA ASP A 8 14.26 3.75 4.35
C ASP A 8 12.81 3.32 4.12
N PHE A 9 12.56 2.01 4.19
CA PHE A 9 11.26 1.40 3.96
C PHE A 9 10.28 1.75 5.10
N SER A 10 10.51 2.83 5.83
CA SER A 10 9.45 3.55 6.51
C SER A 10 8.60 4.21 5.42
N GLN A 11 7.79 3.39 4.72
CA GLN A 11 6.68 3.89 3.94
C GLN A 11 5.76 4.58 4.96
N ASN A 12 5.91 5.89 5.06
CA ASN A 12 4.97 6.74 5.75
C ASN A 12 3.74 6.74 4.86
N TYR A 13 2.83 5.79 5.09
CA TYR A 13 1.55 5.78 4.42
C TYR A 13 0.81 7.07 4.79
N GLU A 14 0.20 7.72 3.80
CA GLU A 14 -0.59 8.93 4.01
C GLU A 14 -2.01 8.71 3.49
N VAL A 15 -2.99 9.36 4.13
CA VAL A 15 -4.37 9.32 3.63
C VAL A 15 -4.44 10.01 2.27
N GLY A 16 -5.02 9.32 1.29
CA GLY A 16 -5.07 9.74 -0.11
C GLY A 16 -3.97 9.12 -0.98
N GLU A 17 -2.96 8.46 -0.40
CA GLU A 17 -1.96 7.72 -1.18
C GLU A 17 -2.57 6.45 -1.80
N SER A 18 -2.16 6.15 -3.03
CA SER A 18 -2.52 4.94 -3.75
C SER A 18 -1.45 3.86 -3.59
N VAL A 19 -1.86 2.68 -3.14
CA VAL A 19 -1.02 1.49 -2.97
C VAL A 19 -1.49 0.36 -3.89
N PHE A 20 -0.55 -0.38 -4.46
CA PHE A 20 -0.85 -1.55 -5.28
C PHE A 20 -0.73 -2.81 -4.45
N ILE A 21 -1.85 -3.52 -4.31
CA ILE A 21 -1.96 -4.77 -3.56
C ILE A 21 -2.62 -5.80 -4.45
N GLU A 22 -2.01 -6.99 -4.60
CA GLU A 22 -2.53 -8.06 -5.45
C GLU A 22 -2.89 -7.61 -6.88
N ASN A 23 -2.03 -6.78 -7.49
CA ASN A 23 -2.25 -6.20 -8.82
C ASN A 23 -3.50 -5.30 -8.95
N LYS A 24 -4.04 -4.83 -7.82
CA LYS A 24 -5.13 -3.86 -7.77
C LYS A 24 -4.66 -2.60 -7.06
N GLU A 25 -5.10 -1.47 -7.57
CA GLU A 25 -4.89 -0.18 -6.91
C GLU A 25 -5.92 0.00 -5.79
N TRP A 26 -5.43 0.39 -4.63
CA TRP A 26 -6.20 0.75 -3.46
C TRP A 26 -5.76 2.12 -2.99
N VAL A 27 -6.67 2.92 -2.47
CA VAL A 27 -6.38 4.25 -1.91
C VAL A 27 -6.50 4.16 -0.40
N ILE A 28 -5.55 4.74 0.32
CA ILE A 28 -5.61 4.84 1.78
C ILE A 28 -6.69 5.86 2.14
N ALA A 29 -7.79 5.37 2.70
CA ALA A 29 -8.90 6.20 3.13
C ALA A 29 -8.69 6.71 4.56
N GLU A 30 -8.09 5.89 5.43
CA GLU A 30 -7.85 6.24 6.83
C GLU A 30 -6.65 5.48 7.39
N ILE A 31 -5.92 6.09 8.32
CA ILE A 31 -4.79 5.46 9.02
C ILE A 31 -5.11 5.51 10.51
N LEU A 32 -5.26 4.35 11.10
CA LEU A 32 -5.46 4.16 12.53
C LEU A 32 -4.17 3.62 13.15
N THR A 33 -4.05 3.73 14.47
CA THR A 33 -2.85 3.27 15.20
C THR A 33 -2.61 1.76 15.08
N GLU A 34 -3.65 0.96 14.88
CA GLU A 34 -3.57 -0.50 14.80
C GLU A 34 -3.76 -1.06 13.38
N CYS A 35 -4.37 -0.27 12.48
CA CYS A 35 -4.66 -0.69 11.11
C CYS A 35 -4.85 0.49 10.15
N ILE A 36 -4.74 0.21 8.86
CA ILE A 36 -4.90 1.15 7.76
C ILE A 36 -6.14 0.72 6.99
N ILE A 37 -7.03 1.65 6.73
CA ILE A 37 -8.24 1.44 5.95
C ILE A 37 -7.96 1.81 4.51
N LEU A 38 -8.09 0.83 3.63
CA LEU A 38 -7.94 0.97 2.21
C LEU A 38 -9.30 0.93 1.55
N GLN A 39 -9.55 1.86 0.64
CA GLN A 39 -10.73 1.92 -0.18
C GLN A 39 -10.34 1.78 -1.64
N ARG A 40 -11.11 1.01 -2.40
CA ARG A 40 -11.06 1.09 -3.86
C ARG A 40 -12.46 1.26 -4.40
N ASP A 41 -12.59 2.16 -5.37
CA ASP A 41 -13.79 2.23 -6.18
C ASP A 41 -13.69 1.19 -7.30
N SER A 42 -14.73 0.36 -7.46
CA SER A 42 -14.83 -0.52 -8.62
C SER A 42 -15.76 0.16 -9.62
N VAL A 43 -15.43 0.06 -10.91
CA VAL A 43 -16.21 0.63 -12.04
C VAL A 43 -17.68 0.20 -12.07
N ASP A 44 -18.03 -0.85 -11.32
CA ASP A 44 -19.39 -1.34 -11.09
C ASP A 44 -20.20 -0.44 -10.13
N GLY A 45 -19.61 0.65 -9.62
CA GLY A 45 -20.21 1.54 -8.62
C GLY A 45 -20.19 0.97 -7.20
N THR A 46 -19.44 -0.12 -6.98
CA THR A 46 -19.25 -0.71 -5.65
C THR A 46 -17.90 -0.31 -5.09
N SER A 47 -17.92 0.48 -4.03
CA SER A 47 -16.73 0.75 -3.22
C SER A 47 -16.41 -0.46 -2.34
N GLN A 48 -15.20 -0.98 -2.44
CA GLN A 48 -14.69 -1.98 -1.50
C GLN A 48 -13.79 -1.31 -0.49
N THR A 49 -13.87 -1.76 0.75
CA THR A 49 -13.03 -1.27 1.85
C THR A 49 -12.46 -2.46 2.58
N ILE A 50 -11.16 -2.42 2.86
CA ILE A 50 -10.46 -3.43 3.63
C ILE A 50 -9.66 -2.76 4.73
N ASP A 51 -9.64 -3.37 5.91
CA ASP A 51 -8.72 -3.03 6.98
C ASP A 51 -7.50 -3.95 6.89
N ILE A 52 -6.31 -3.37 7.01
CA ILE A 52 -5.05 -4.12 7.01
C ILE A 52 -4.08 -3.50 8.00
N SER A 53 -3.36 -4.32 8.76
CA SER A 53 -2.29 -3.81 9.62
C SER A 53 -1.15 -3.22 8.79
N GLU A 54 -0.48 -2.19 9.32
CA GLU A 54 0.67 -1.56 8.67
C GLU A 54 1.72 -2.59 8.22
N SER A 55 2.05 -3.55 9.08
CA SER A 55 3.01 -4.61 8.75
C SER A 55 2.55 -5.48 7.59
N GLY A 56 1.27 -5.86 7.55
CA GLY A 56 0.71 -6.64 6.45
C GLY A 56 0.69 -5.86 5.13
N LEU A 57 0.39 -4.55 5.19
CA LEU A 57 0.44 -3.69 4.02
C LEU A 57 1.87 -3.56 3.47
N GLN A 58 2.86 -3.37 4.35
CA GLN A 58 4.27 -3.30 3.94
C GLN A 58 4.73 -4.60 3.28
N GLU A 59 4.33 -5.76 3.80
CA GLU A 59 4.67 -7.05 3.20
C GLU A 59 4.08 -7.21 1.79
N LEU A 60 2.79 -6.86 1.62
CA LEU A 60 2.11 -6.94 0.33
C LEU A 60 2.70 -5.98 -0.70
N VAL A 61 2.97 -4.73 -0.30
CA VAL A 61 3.55 -3.72 -1.20
C VAL A 61 4.99 -4.07 -1.58
N LYS A 62 5.77 -4.64 -0.66
CA LYS A 62 7.12 -5.14 -0.97
C LYS A 62 7.10 -6.28 -1.98
N GLU A 63 6.16 -7.22 -1.87
CA GLU A 63 6.03 -8.32 -2.81
C GLU A 63 5.74 -7.82 -4.24
N VAL A 64 4.90 -6.79 -4.36
CA VAL A 64 4.56 -6.18 -5.65
C VAL A 64 5.78 -5.47 -6.25
N GLN A 65 6.51 -4.67 -5.48
CA GLN A 65 7.70 -3.96 -5.98
C GLN A 65 8.80 -4.92 -6.47
N HIS A 66 9.01 -6.03 -5.76
CA HIS A 66 10.02 -7.03 -6.14
C HIS A 66 9.71 -7.74 -7.47
N LYS A 67 8.46 -7.68 -7.94
CA LYS A 67 8.02 -8.28 -9.21
C LYS A 67 8.25 -7.39 -10.44
N PHE A 68 8.55 -6.10 -10.26
CA PHE A 68 8.81 -5.16 -11.36
C PHE A 68 10.30 -4.95 -11.66
N GLU A 69 11.21 -5.55 -10.88
CA GLU A 69 12.67 -5.48 -11.09
C GLU A 69 13.28 -6.66 -11.88
N ASN A 70 12.49 -7.46 -12.61
CA ASN A 70 12.99 -8.53 -13.49
C ASN A 70 12.42 -8.40 -14.92
#